data_AF-A0A7L9FGE4-F1
#
_entry.id   AF-A0A7L9FGE4-F1
#
_cell.length_a   1.000
_cell.length_b   1.000
_cell.length_c   1.000
_cell.angle_alpha   90.00
_cell.angle_beta   90.00
_cell.angle_gamma   90.00
#
_symmetry.space_group_name_H-M   'P 1'
#
loop_
_entity.id
_entity.type
_entity.pdbx_description
1 polymer ?
#
loop_
_entity_poly.entity_id
_entity_poly.type
_entity_poly.pdbx_seq_one_letter_code
_entity_poly.pdbx_strand_id
1 'polypeptide(L)'
;MRNCIPKLGLILISTSGNDLLKLVGKRLFYTLRIEALLFEPYSINELVEIMKSRLKEAFGKNIADELALFEIASFVKSTSQNVRHAFSIIQDAIEVSDENKVTVEVVRKAIEKQMKLAR
;
A
#
# COMPACT_ATOMS: atom_id res chain seq x y z
N MET A 1 -2.46 40.40 29.14
CA MET A 1 -1.98 39.75 27.91
C MET A 1 -3.16 39.07 27.23
N ARG A 2 -3.46 39.39 25.97
CA ARG A 2 -4.49 38.67 25.21
C ARG A 2 -3.93 37.28 24.89
N ASN A 3 -4.47 36.24 25.53
CA ASN A 3 -4.18 34.86 25.16
C ASN A 3 -4.72 34.63 23.75
N CYS A 4 -3.83 34.71 22.76
CA CYS A 4 -4.15 34.27 21.40
C CYS A 4 -4.18 32.75 21.41
N ILE A 5 -5.36 32.15 21.29
CA ILE A 5 -5.47 30.70 21.13
C ILE A 5 -4.80 30.35 19.78
N PRO A 6 -3.80 29.47 19.75
CA PRO A 6 -3.13 29.09 18.52
C PRO A 6 -4.11 28.40 17.57
N LYS A 7 -4.03 28.73 16.27
CA LYS A 7 -4.76 28.00 15.23
C LYS A 7 -4.15 26.60 15.12
N LEU A 8 -4.95 25.58 15.39
CA LEU A 8 -4.53 24.18 15.36
C LEU A 8 -5.31 23.43 14.28
N GLY A 9 -4.60 22.65 13.47
CA GLY A 9 -5.17 21.68 12.53
C GLY A 9 -4.97 20.26 13.06
N LEU A 10 -5.96 19.39 12.86
CA LEU A 10 -5.92 18.00 13.30
C LEU A 10 -6.18 17.08 12.11
N ILE A 11 -5.31 16.09 11.89
CA ILE A 11 -5.49 15.03 10.89
C ILE A 11 -5.56 13.71 11.64
N LEU A 12 -6.64 12.95 11.39
CA LEU A 12 -6.87 11.64 12.00
C LEU A 12 -6.85 10.56 10.91
N ILE A 13 -6.06 9.52 11.10
CA ILE A 13 -5.93 8.40 10.15
C ILE A 13 -6.37 7.13 10.87
N SER A 14 -7.38 6.44 10.33
CA SER A 14 -7.90 5.17 10.86
C SER A 14 -7.97 4.13 9.74
N THR A 15 -7.67 2.88 10.07
CA THR A 15 -7.77 1.73 9.14
C THR A 15 -9.07 0.94 9.29
N SER A 16 -9.72 1.05 10.45
CA SER A 16 -11.09 0.56 10.61
C SER A 16 -11.99 1.73 10.24
N GLY A 17 -12.71 1.63 9.12
CA GLY A 17 -13.76 2.58 8.72
C GLY A 17 -14.91 2.68 9.73
N ASN A 18 -14.71 2.20 10.97
CA ASN A 18 -15.58 2.38 12.09
C ASN A 18 -15.71 3.87 12.40
N ASP A 19 -16.98 4.26 12.39
CA ASP A 19 -17.58 5.52 12.80
C ASP A 19 -16.63 6.34 13.69
N LEU A 20 -15.94 7.33 13.08
CA LEU A 20 -15.07 8.28 13.77
C LEU A 20 -15.75 8.84 15.02
N LEU A 21 -17.08 8.97 14.98
CA LEU A 21 -17.95 9.33 16.09
C LEU A 21 -17.72 8.48 17.36
N LYS A 22 -17.45 7.18 17.23
CA LYS A 22 -17.14 6.29 18.37
C LYS A 22 -15.76 6.55 18.96
N LEU A 23 -14.77 6.92 18.12
CA LEU A 23 -13.39 7.14 18.55
C LEU A 23 -13.20 8.49 19.25
N VAL A 24 -13.74 9.57 18.66
CA VAL A 24 -13.61 10.94 19.21
C VAL A 24 -14.78 11.34 20.11
N GLY A 25 -15.91 10.63 20.04
CA GLY A 25 -17.13 10.98 20.77
C GLY A 25 -17.90 12.16 20.14
N LYS A 26 -19.20 12.25 20.46
CA LYS A 26 -20.12 13.23 19.87
C LYS A 26 -19.62 14.68 19.98
N ARG A 27 -19.10 15.07 21.14
CA ARG A 27 -18.71 16.46 21.41
C ARG A 27 -17.56 16.91 20.51
N LEU A 28 -16.48 16.14 20.42
CA LEU A 28 -15.34 16.47 19.56
C LEU A 28 -15.74 16.36 18.08
N PHE A 29 -16.51 15.34 17.72
CA PHE A 29 -16.98 15.14 16.34
C PHE A 29 -17.72 16.37 15.78
N TYR A 30 -18.68 16.92 16.52
CA TYR A 30 -19.42 18.12 16.10
C TYR A 30 -18.61 19.41 16.21
N THR A 31 -17.66 19.49 17.15
CA THR A 31 -16.82 20.69 17.34
C THR A 31 -15.77 20.82 16.23
N LEU A 32 -15.18 19.70 15.81
CA LEU A 32 -14.08 19.67 14.85
C LEU A 32 -14.52 19.83 13.39
N ARG A 33 -15.83 19.69 13.09
CA ARG A 33 -16.38 19.71 11.72
C ARG A 33 -15.55 18.82 10.77
N ILE A 34 -15.37 17.57 11.18
CA ILE A 34 -14.45 16.64 10.53
C ILE A 34 -14.86 16.44 9.07
N GLU A 35 -13.94 16.73 8.14
CA GLU A 35 -14.05 16.35 6.75
C GLU A 35 -13.47 14.94 6.59
N ALA A 36 -14.32 13.98 6.21
CA ALA A 36 -13.91 12.59 6.03
C ALA A 36 -13.37 12.39 4.61
N LEU A 37 -12.09 12.02 4.51
CA LEU A 37 -11.47 11.58 3.27
C LEU A 37 -11.29 10.07 3.31
N LEU A 38 -11.83 9.39 2.30
CA LEU A 38 -11.72 7.94 2.15
C LEU A 38 -10.63 7.62 1.13
N PHE A 39 -9.74 6.69 1.49
CA PHE A 39 -8.73 6.17 0.60
C PHE A 39 -9.23 4.85 0.02
N GLU A 40 -9.68 4.89 -1.23
CA GLU A 40 -10.11 3.69 -1.93
C GLU A 40 -8.92 2.73 -2.14
N PRO A 41 -9.14 1.40 -2.08
CA PRO A 41 -8.09 0.45 -2.38
C PRO A 41 -7.63 0.58 -3.84
N TYR A 42 -6.32 0.66 -4.04
CA TYR A 42 -5.74 0.78 -5.37
C TYR A 42 -6.26 -0.28 -6.35
N SER A 43 -6.51 0.15 -7.58
CA SER A 43 -6.75 -0.70 -8.74
C SER A 43 -5.47 -1.45 -9.13
N ILE A 44 -5.62 -2.48 -9.98
CA ILE A 44 -4.47 -3.25 -10.50
C ILE A 44 -3.50 -2.32 -11.23
N ASN A 45 -4.02 -1.41 -12.06
CA ASN A 45 -3.19 -0.48 -12.82
C ASN A 45 -2.43 0.50 -11.91
N GLU A 46 -3.09 1.03 -10.88
CA GLU A 46 -2.43 1.88 -9.89
C GLU A 46 -1.33 1.12 -9.12
N LEU A 47 -1.58 -0.14 -8.75
CA LEU A 47 -0.56 -0.98 -8.12
C LEU A 47 0.66 -1.18 -9.02
N VAL A 48 0.45 -1.48 -10.31
CA VAL A 48 1.53 -1.65 -11.29
C VAL A 48 2.35 -0.36 -11.41
N GLU A 49 1.70 0.80 -11.55
CA GLU A 49 2.38 2.09 -11.64
C GLU A 49 3.14 2.44 -10.35
N ILE A 50 2.57 2.18 -9.18
CA ILE A 50 3.24 2.37 -7.89
C ILE A 50 4.50 1.50 -7.82
N MET A 51 4.40 0.21 -8.13
CA MET A 51 5.53 -0.71 -8.09
C MET A 51 6.63 -0.30 -9.08
N LYS A 52 6.25 0.00 -10.32
CA LYS A 52 7.17 0.45 -11.39
C LYS A 52 7.91 1.74 -11.00
N SER A 53 7.19 2.71 -10.45
CA SER A 53 7.75 3.98 -9.98
C SER A 53 8.78 3.75 -8.87
N ARG A 54 8.45 2.94 -7.86
CA ARG A 54 9.36 2.65 -6.73
C ARG A 54 10.56 1.81 -7.13
N LEU A 55 10.40 0.86 -8.04
CA LEU A 55 11.54 0.09 -8.58
C LEU A 55 12.48 0.99 -9.38
N LYS A 56 11.93 1.90 -10.20
CA LYS A 56 12.75 2.88 -10.93
C LYS A 56 13.49 3.82 -9.98
N GLU A 57 12.85 4.29 -8.91
CA GLU A 57 13.47 5.11 -7.88
C GLU A 57 14.61 4.38 -7.16
N ALA A 58 14.39 3.12 -6.76
CA ALA A 58 15.36 2.33 -6.00
C ALA A 58 16.56 1.86 -6.83
N PHE A 59 16.36 1.49 -8.10
CA PHE A 59 17.40 0.85 -8.93
C PHE A 59 17.90 1.73 -10.08
N GLY A 60 17.29 2.89 -10.32
CA GLY A 60 17.63 3.79 -11.43
C GLY A 60 17.29 3.25 -12.83
N LYS A 61 16.76 2.02 -12.92
CA LYS A 61 16.38 1.33 -14.16
C LYS A 61 15.14 0.48 -13.94
N ASN A 62 14.46 0.10 -15.02
CA ASN A 62 13.40 -0.88 -14.90
C ASN A 62 14.01 -2.27 -14.72
N ILE A 63 13.71 -2.91 -13.60
CA ILE A 63 14.21 -4.23 -13.24
C ILE A 63 13.15 -5.32 -13.30
N ALA A 64 11.89 -4.96 -13.54
CA ALA A 64 10.78 -5.90 -13.57
C ALA A 64 10.02 -5.81 -14.90
N ASP A 65 9.64 -6.98 -15.41
CA ASP A 65 8.75 -7.06 -16.57
C ASP A 65 7.35 -6.57 -16.19
N GLU A 66 6.68 -5.88 -17.11
CA GLU A 66 5.33 -5.36 -16.85
C GLU A 66 4.32 -6.48 -16.55
N LEU A 67 4.45 -7.62 -17.23
CA LEU A 67 3.68 -8.83 -16.94
C LEU A 67 3.96 -9.38 -15.54
N ALA A 68 5.21 -9.30 -15.06
CA ALA A 68 5.56 -9.74 -13.72
C ALA A 68 4.89 -8.86 -12.66
N LEU A 69 4.91 -7.54 -12.85
CA LEU A 69 4.20 -6.59 -11.99
C LEU A 69 2.68 -6.80 -12.02
N PHE A 70 2.12 -7.09 -13.19
CA PHE A 70 0.69 -7.38 -13.32
C PHE A 70 0.27 -8.64 -12.56
N GLU A 71 1.09 -9.70 -12.58
CA GLU A 71 0.85 -10.94 -11.84
C GLU A 71 0.83 -10.66 -10.31
N ILE A 72 1.79 -9.88 -9.80
CA ILE A 72 1.82 -9.46 -8.38
C ILE A 72 0.57 -8.66 -8.02
N ALA A 73 0.24 -7.65 -8.83
CA ALA A 73 -0.92 -6.79 -8.58
C ALA A 73 -2.22 -7.59 -8.55
N SER A 74 -2.38 -8.53 -9.48
CA SER A 74 -3.55 -9.42 -9.56
C SER A 74 -3.66 -10.34 -8.34
N PHE A 75 -2.53 -10.93 -7.91
CA PHE A 75 -2.48 -11.78 -6.72
C PHE A 75 -2.82 -11.00 -5.44
N VAL A 76 -2.26 -9.80 -5.27
CA VAL A 76 -2.49 -8.98 -4.08
C VAL A 76 -3.93 -8.49 -4.03
N LYS A 77 -4.52 -8.13 -5.18
CA LYS A 77 -5.92 -7.69 -5.26
C LYS A 77 -6.90 -8.79 -4.87
N SER A 78 -6.63 -10.05 -5.22
CA SER A 78 -7.50 -11.18 -4.88
C SER A 78 -7.36 -11.66 -3.43
N THR A 79 -6.24 -11.36 -2.75
CA THR A 79 -5.95 -11.86 -1.40
C THR A 79 -6.14 -10.82 -0.30
N SER A 80 -5.45 -9.68 -0.40
CA SER A 80 -5.29 -8.75 0.74
C SER A 80 -5.63 -7.29 0.44
N GLN A 81 -5.60 -6.91 -0.85
CA GLN A 81 -5.70 -5.52 -1.32
C GLN A 81 -4.67 -4.57 -0.67
N ASN A 82 -3.61 -5.10 -0.08
CA ASN A 82 -2.61 -4.33 0.66
C ASN A 82 -1.33 -4.16 -0.16
N VAL A 83 -0.98 -2.91 -0.47
CA VAL A 83 0.24 -2.58 -1.23
C VAL A 83 1.51 -3.10 -0.55
N ARG A 84 1.56 -3.17 0.78
CA ARG A 84 2.73 -3.71 1.49
C ARG A 84 3.00 -5.16 1.12
N HIS A 85 1.94 -5.94 0.90
CA HIS A 85 2.08 -7.34 0.49
C HIS A 85 2.69 -7.43 -0.92
N ALA A 86 2.32 -6.53 -1.82
CA ALA A 86 2.94 -6.45 -3.16
C ALA A 86 4.46 -6.21 -3.07
N PHE A 87 4.89 -5.29 -2.21
CA PHE A 87 6.31 -5.01 -2.01
C PHE A 87 7.07 -6.14 -1.31
N SER A 88 6.43 -6.88 -0.40
CA SER A 88 7.04 -8.09 0.17
C SER A 88 7.29 -9.15 -0.89
N ILE A 89 6.34 -9.37 -1.81
CA ILE A 89 6.52 -10.30 -2.94
C ILE A 89 7.64 -9.81 -3.86
N ILE A 90 7.74 -8.50 -4.13
CA ILE A 90 8.84 -7.94 -4.92
C ILE A 90 10.18 -8.18 -4.24
N GLN A 91 10.28 -7.96 -2.93
CA GLN A 91 11.52 -8.21 -2.17
C GLN A 91 11.93 -9.69 -2.27
N ASP A 92 10.99 -10.60 -2.02
CA ASP A 92 11.21 -12.04 -2.19
C ASP A 92 11.64 -12.39 -3.63
N ALA A 93 11.04 -11.76 -4.64
CA ALA A 93 11.37 -11.98 -6.04
C ALA A 93 12.78 -11.47 -6.39
N ILE A 94 13.19 -10.32 -5.85
CA ILE A 94 14.54 -9.78 -6.06
C ILE A 94 15.58 -10.69 -5.43
N GLU A 95 15.33 -11.20 -4.21
CA GLU A 95 16.25 -12.12 -3.51
C GLU A 95 16.53 -13.41 -4.29
N VAL A 96 15.54 -13.90 -5.05
CA VAL A 96 15.67 -15.13 -5.85
C VAL A 96 15.96 -14.87 -7.33
N SER A 97 16.11 -13.60 -7.73
CA SER A 97 16.42 -13.23 -9.11
C SER A 97 17.92 -13.18 -9.37
N ASP A 98 18.33 -13.69 -10.52
CA ASP A 98 19.68 -13.47 -11.04
C ASP A 98 19.76 -12.06 -11.67
N GLU A 99 20.83 -11.32 -11.33
CA GLU A 99 21.13 -9.98 -11.86
C GLU A 99 20.07 -8.89 -11.62
N ASN A 100 19.21 -9.05 -10.60
CA ASN A 100 18.08 -8.16 -10.33
C ASN A 100 17.12 -8.05 -11.52
N LYS A 101 16.81 -9.13 -12.23
CA LYS A 101 15.73 -9.16 -13.23
C LYS A 101 14.53 -9.92 -12.69
N VAL A 102 13.45 -9.21 -12.44
CA VAL A 102 12.19 -9.76 -11.94
C VAL A 102 11.31 -10.15 -13.13
N THR A 103 11.41 -11.43 -13.52
CA THR A 103 10.56 -12.04 -14.55
C THR A 103 9.30 -12.66 -13.94
N VAL A 104 8.34 -13.03 -14.78
CA VAL A 104 7.09 -13.68 -14.36
C VAL A 104 7.35 -14.98 -13.59
N GLU A 105 8.37 -15.75 -13.99
CA GLU A 105 8.72 -17.03 -13.37
C GLU A 105 9.26 -16.87 -11.95
N VAL A 106 10.11 -15.86 -11.75
CA VAL A 106 10.66 -15.48 -10.44
C VAL A 106 9.52 -15.04 -9.51
N VAL A 107 8.60 -14.22 -10.02
CA VAL A 107 7.41 -13.77 -9.27
C VAL A 107 6.54 -14.95 -8.85
N ARG A 108 6.27 -15.91 -9.73
CA ARG A 108 5.47 -17.10 -9.38
C ARG A 108 6.08 -17.90 -8.24
N LYS A 109 7.40 -18.08 -8.25
CA LYS A 109 8.14 -18.74 -7.14
C LYS A 109 8.00 -17.95 -5.84
N ALA A 110 8.11 -16.62 -5.89
CA ALA A 110 7.94 -15.76 -4.72
C ALA A 110 6.51 -15.83 -4.15
N ILE A 111 5.50 -15.84 -5.01
CA ILE A 111 4.09 -16.01 -4.62
C ILE A 111 3.87 -17.38 -3.96
N GLU A 112 4.39 -18.46 -4.55
CA GLU A 112 4.29 -19.79 -3.96
C GLU A 112 4.95 -19.88 -2.57
N LYS A 113 6.10 -19.23 -2.38
CA LYS A 113 6.78 -19.13 -1.08
C LYS A 113 5.89 -18.43 -0.04
N GLN A 114 5.28 -17.30 -0.40
CA GLN A 114 4.34 -16.55 0.46
C GLN A 114 3.10 -17.38 0.82
N MET A 115 2.52 -18.11 -0.15
CA MET A 115 1.37 -18.98 0.10
C MET A 115 1.69 -20.16 1.03
N LYS A 116 2.93 -20.68 0.99
CA LYS A 116 3.38 -21.74 1.90
C LYS A 116 3.60 -21.24 3.32
N LEU A 117 4.09 -20.00 3.49
CA LEU A 117 4.30 -19.37 4.79
C LEU A 117 2.98 -18.97 5.49
N ALA A 118 1.90 -18.80 4.73
CA ALA A 118 0.57 -18.45 5.24
C ALA A 118 -0.29 -19.66 5.65
N ARG A 119 0.21 -20.90 5.49
CA ARG A 119 -0.44 -22.15 5.93
C ARG A 119 0.20 -22.66 7.22
#